data_AF-A0A2H0NK38-F1
#
_entry.id   AF-A0A2H0NK38-F1
#
_cell.length_a   1.000
_cell.length_b   1.000
_cell.length_c   1.000
_cell.angle_alpha   90.00
_cell.angle_beta   90.00
_cell.angle_gamma   90.00
#
_symmetry.space_group_name_H-M   'P 1'
#
loop_
_entity.id
_entity.type
_entity.pdbx_description
1 polymer ?
#
loop_
_entity_poly.entity_id
_entity_poly.type
_entity_poly.pdbx_seq_one_letter_code
_entity_poly.pdbx_strand_id
1 'polypeptide(L)'
;MKKLLIGIGIVILIIIVIVVIRTISSSEKKEIIKEVPTPPIAFPTISSDISVDLKPKQGNRAVVLAIDGIPSNIVSIEYEMTYTTGEGLLKGSNGGPIKLKGEKKLVRDLDLGTCSTGGKCVYDTGVTSIDLVLKFNSAEGSSIFQKKYDL
;
A
#
# COMPACT_ATOMS: atom_id res chain seq x y z
N MET A 1 37.19 26.59 62.50
CA MET A 1 37.49 26.08 61.14
C MET A 1 36.34 25.29 60.49
N LYS A 2 35.56 24.46 61.22
CA LYS A 2 34.39 23.74 60.67
C LYS A 2 33.30 24.64 60.04
N LYS A 3 32.98 25.79 60.65
CA LYS A 3 31.97 26.73 60.13
C LYS A 3 32.36 27.40 58.80
N LEU A 4 33.67 27.53 58.54
CA LEU A 4 34.21 28.10 57.30
C LEU A 4 34.14 27.07 56.14
N LEU A 5 34.40 25.79 56.44
CA LEU A 5 34.27 24.68 55.49
C LEU A 5 32.81 24.44 55.06
N ILE A 6 31.86 24.60 55.97
CA ILE A 6 30.41 24.47 55.68
C ILE A 6 29.93 25.63 54.79
N GLY A 7 30.41 26.86 55.03
CA GLY A 7 30.09 28.02 54.20
C GLY A 7 30.61 27.87 52.76
N ILE A 8 31.84 27.38 52.60
CA ILE A 8 32.45 27.13 51.28
C ILE A 8 31.70 26.02 50.53
N GLY A 9 31.29 24.95 51.23
CA GLY A 9 30.50 23.87 50.64
C GLY A 9 29.15 24.33 50.09
N ILE A 10 28.46 25.21 50.82
CA ILE A 10 27.16 25.77 50.39
C ILE A 10 27.33 26.67 49.16
N VAL A 11 28.38 27.50 49.13
CA VAL A 11 28.65 28.39 47.98
C VAL A 11 28.97 27.58 46.72
N ILE A 12 29.77 26.53 46.84
CA ILE A 12 30.09 25.63 45.70
C ILE A 12 28.82 24.93 45.20
N LEU A 13 27.94 24.49 46.09
CA LEU A 13 26.70 23.81 45.73
C LEU A 13 25.73 24.76 44.99
N ILE A 14 25.65 26.02 45.41
CA ILE A 14 24.85 27.05 44.73
C ILE A 14 25.40 27.34 43.32
N ILE A 15 26.72 27.41 43.16
CA ILE A 15 27.35 27.64 41.86
C ILE A 15 27.08 26.48 40.90
N ILE A 16 27.15 25.23 41.38
CA ILE A 16 26.84 24.04 40.57
C ILE A 16 25.38 24.07 40.10
N VAL A 17 24.44 24.40 41.00
CA VAL A 17 23.02 24.51 40.66
C VAL A 17 22.78 25.59 39.59
N ILE A 18 23.42 26.75 39.69
CA ILE A 18 23.29 27.83 38.70
C ILE A 18 23.83 27.41 37.33
N VAL A 19 24.96 26.70 37.30
CA VAL A 19 25.56 26.21 36.04
C VAL A 19 24.65 25.17 35.37
N VAL A 20 24.09 24.23 36.14
CA VAL A 20 23.17 23.20 35.62
C VAL A 20 21.87 23.82 35.09
N ILE A 21 21.31 24.83 35.77
CA ILE A 21 20.11 25.52 35.29
C ILE A 21 20.40 26.26 33.97
N ARG A 22 21.58 26.86 33.82
CA ARG A 22 21.96 27.56 32.58
C ARG A 22 22.22 26.63 31.41
N THR A 23 22.74 25.42 31.63
CA THR A 23 22.98 24.45 30.53
C THR A 23 21.71 23.73 30.06
N ILE A 24 20.71 23.55 30.93
CA ILE A 24 19.44 22.91 30.57
C ILE A 24 18.48 23.88 29.84
N SER A 25 18.66 25.19 30.02
CA SER A 25 17.79 26.23 29.44
C SER A 25 18.00 26.49 27.93
N SER A 26 18.97 25.83 27.30
CA SER A 26 19.23 25.96 25.86
C SER A 26 18.67 24.77 25.08
N SER A 27 17.37 24.50 25.23
CA SER A 27 16.66 23.71 24.21
C SER A 27 16.24 24.67 23.11
N GLU A 28 17.05 24.74 22.05
CA GLU A 28 16.59 25.25 20.77
C GLU A 28 15.32 24.49 20.41
N LYS A 29 14.21 25.21 20.42
CA LYS A 29 12.91 24.72 19.99
C LYS A 29 13.03 24.40 18.51
N LYS A 30 13.35 23.15 18.19
CA LYS A 30 13.30 22.60 16.84
C LYS A 30 11.92 22.91 16.28
N GLU A 31 11.84 23.81 15.31
CA GLU A 31 10.62 24.03 14.56
C GLU A 31 10.25 22.70 13.89
N ILE A 32 9.11 22.15 14.32
CA ILE A 32 8.48 21.03 13.64
C ILE A 32 7.99 21.60 12.31
N ILE A 33 8.75 21.36 11.24
CA ILE A 33 8.29 21.57 9.87
C ILE A 33 7.03 20.72 9.74
N LYS A 34 5.86 21.37 9.67
CA LYS A 34 4.63 20.69 9.29
C LYS A 34 4.82 20.25 7.84
N GLU A 35 5.06 18.97 7.61
CA GLU A 35 4.98 18.40 6.26
C GLU A 35 3.59 18.73 5.71
N VAL A 36 3.55 19.60 4.70
CA VAL A 36 2.35 19.78 3.89
C VAL A 36 2.22 18.52 3.06
N PRO A 37 1.13 17.74 3.17
CA PRO A 37 0.98 16.53 2.38
C PRO A 37 1.03 16.89 0.90
N THR A 38 1.99 16.31 0.18
CA THR A 38 2.08 16.42 -1.27
C THR A 38 0.80 15.85 -1.88
N PRO A 39 0.13 16.56 -2.80
CA PRO A 39 -1.07 16.04 -3.45
C PRO A 39 -0.75 14.73 -4.19
N PRO A 40 -1.61 13.70 -4.13
CA PRO A 40 -1.40 12.44 -4.82
C PRO A 40 -1.26 12.67 -6.34
N ILE A 41 -0.28 12.01 -6.96
CA ILE A 41 -0.16 12.00 -8.42
C ILE A 41 -1.32 11.16 -8.97
N ALA A 42 -2.24 11.79 -9.70
CA ALA A 42 -3.33 11.09 -10.37
C ALA A 42 -2.79 10.37 -11.62
N PHE A 43 -2.90 9.04 -11.66
CA PHE A 43 -2.63 8.30 -12.88
C PHE A 43 -3.76 8.50 -13.90
N PRO A 44 -3.45 8.59 -15.20
CA PRO A 44 -4.49 8.63 -16.22
C PRO A 44 -5.31 7.34 -16.20
N THR A 45 -6.61 7.45 -16.44
CA THR A 45 -7.48 6.30 -16.67
C THR A 45 -7.20 5.71 -18.05
N ILE A 46 -7.18 4.39 -18.18
CA ILE A 46 -7.03 3.73 -19.48
C ILE A 46 -8.25 4.02 -20.39
N SER A 47 -8.06 3.94 -21.72
CA SER A 47 -9.13 4.18 -22.71
C SER A 47 -10.42 3.39 -22.43
N SER A 48 -11.57 3.99 -22.72
CA SER A 48 -12.90 3.39 -22.59
C SER A 48 -13.16 2.19 -23.51
N ASP A 49 -12.32 1.99 -24.52
CA ASP A 49 -12.51 0.92 -25.51
C ASP A 49 -12.07 -0.46 -25.00
N ILE A 50 -11.42 -0.51 -23.83
CA ILE A 50 -11.03 -1.76 -23.19
C ILE A 50 -12.22 -2.33 -22.43
N SER A 51 -12.53 -3.60 -22.70
CA SER A 51 -13.49 -4.36 -21.91
C SER A 51 -12.74 -5.14 -20.83
N VAL A 52 -13.14 -4.96 -19.57
CA VAL A 52 -12.64 -5.73 -18.43
C VAL A 52 -13.83 -6.40 -17.77
N ASP A 53 -13.74 -7.72 -17.67
CA ASP A 53 -14.73 -8.57 -17.02
C ASP A 53 -14.06 -9.43 -15.95
N LEU A 54 -14.78 -9.61 -14.84
CA LEU A 54 -14.42 -10.51 -13.77
C LEU A 54 -15.62 -11.44 -13.52
N LYS A 55 -15.43 -12.75 -13.67
CA LYS A 55 -16.53 -13.72 -13.51
C LYS A 55 -16.23 -14.74 -12.41
N PRO A 56 -17.22 -15.08 -11.56
CA PRO A 56 -17.04 -16.08 -10.51
C PRO A 56 -16.72 -17.46 -11.10
N LYS A 57 -15.92 -18.22 -10.37
CA LYS A 57 -15.55 -19.61 -10.67
C LYS A 57 -15.51 -20.43 -9.37
N GLN A 58 -15.76 -21.73 -9.48
CA GLN A 58 -15.67 -22.70 -8.37
C GLN A 58 -16.51 -22.33 -7.12
N GLY A 59 -17.64 -21.64 -7.30
CA GLY A 59 -18.49 -21.17 -6.19
C GLY A 59 -17.86 -20.01 -5.43
N ASN A 60 -17.42 -18.97 -6.15
CA ASN A 60 -16.80 -17.75 -5.62
C ASN A 60 -15.50 -18.00 -4.83
N ARG A 61 -14.77 -19.07 -5.16
CA ARG A 61 -13.43 -19.38 -4.62
C ARG A 61 -12.30 -19.00 -5.57
N ALA A 62 -12.66 -18.70 -6.81
CA ALA A 62 -11.78 -18.18 -7.83
C ALA A 62 -12.58 -17.27 -8.74
N VAL A 63 -11.88 -16.44 -9.51
CA VAL A 63 -12.47 -15.62 -10.56
C VAL A 63 -11.69 -15.72 -11.85
N VAL A 64 -12.38 -15.51 -12.96
CA VAL A 64 -11.78 -15.40 -14.29
C VAL A 64 -11.72 -13.92 -14.64
N LEU A 65 -10.51 -13.38 -14.73
CA LEU A 65 -10.24 -12.06 -15.29
C LEU A 65 -10.12 -12.19 -16.80
N ALA A 66 -10.97 -11.48 -17.53
CA ALA A 66 -10.91 -11.34 -18.97
C ALA A 66 -10.74 -9.86 -19.35
N ILE A 67 -9.71 -9.57 -20.13
CA ILE A 67 -9.45 -8.24 -20.69
C ILE A 67 -9.43 -8.36 -22.20
N ASP A 68 -10.22 -7.54 -22.87
CA ASP A 68 -10.31 -7.47 -24.33
C ASP A 68 -10.05 -6.04 -24.81
N GLY A 69 -9.49 -5.93 -26.02
CA GLY A 69 -9.22 -4.62 -26.64
C GLY A 69 -7.92 -3.97 -26.15
N ILE A 70 -6.95 -4.77 -25.66
CA ILE A 70 -5.69 -4.26 -25.15
C ILE A 70 -4.93 -3.51 -26.27
N PRO A 71 -4.60 -2.22 -26.08
CA PRO A 71 -3.84 -1.45 -27.05
C PRO A 71 -2.43 -2.00 -27.25
N SER A 72 -1.90 -1.90 -28.47
CA SER A 72 -0.59 -2.47 -28.83
C SER A 72 0.60 -1.80 -28.16
N ASN A 73 0.44 -0.60 -27.60
CA ASN A 73 1.48 0.10 -26.85
C ASN A 73 1.61 -0.39 -25.39
N ILE A 74 0.70 -1.23 -24.90
CA ILE A 74 0.79 -1.82 -23.57
C ILE A 74 1.79 -2.99 -23.58
N VAL A 75 2.78 -2.90 -22.68
CA VAL A 75 3.88 -3.86 -22.54
C VAL A 75 3.64 -4.82 -21.38
N SER A 76 2.95 -4.37 -20.32
CA SER A 76 2.55 -5.25 -19.24
C SER A 76 1.30 -4.78 -18.52
N ILE A 77 0.64 -5.73 -17.86
CA ILE A 77 -0.52 -5.46 -17.00
C ILE A 77 -0.23 -6.04 -15.61
N GLU A 78 -0.42 -5.22 -14.59
CA GLU A 78 -0.44 -5.64 -13.18
C GLU A 78 -1.88 -5.61 -12.68
N TYR A 79 -2.21 -6.50 -11.75
CA TYR A 79 -3.51 -6.50 -11.09
C TYR A 79 -3.35 -6.46 -9.58
N GLU A 80 -4.29 -5.78 -8.94
CA GLU A 80 -4.52 -5.85 -7.51
C GLU A 80 -6.02 -6.03 -7.31
N MET A 81 -6.38 -6.95 -6.42
CA MET A 81 -7.76 -7.13 -6.01
C MET A 81 -7.87 -7.14 -4.51
N THR A 82 -8.95 -6.56 -4.00
CA THR A 82 -9.34 -6.63 -2.60
C THR A 82 -10.77 -7.15 -2.49
N TYR A 83 -11.04 -7.95 -1.47
CA TYR A 83 -12.34 -8.56 -1.25
C TYR A 83 -12.57 -8.86 0.22
N THR A 84 -13.84 -9.00 0.60
CA THR A 84 -14.24 -9.40 1.95
C THR A 84 -14.71 -10.85 1.94
N THR A 85 -14.19 -11.66 2.86
CA THR A 85 -14.63 -13.05 3.03
C THR A 85 -16.01 -13.12 3.67
N GLY A 86 -16.64 -14.30 3.64
CA GLY A 86 -17.91 -14.54 4.34
C GLY A 86 -17.82 -14.36 5.86
N GLU A 87 -16.60 -14.39 6.42
CA GLU A 87 -16.32 -14.11 7.84
C GLU A 87 -16.10 -12.61 8.12
N GLY A 88 -16.21 -11.75 7.11
CA GLY A 88 -16.03 -10.30 7.23
C GLY A 88 -14.56 -9.85 7.20
N LEU A 89 -13.61 -10.73 6.85
CA LEU A 89 -12.19 -10.37 6.79
C LEU A 89 -11.85 -9.74 5.44
N LEU A 90 -11.23 -8.56 5.46
CA LEU A 90 -10.68 -7.94 4.25
C LEU A 90 -9.37 -8.63 3.87
N LYS A 91 -9.30 -9.09 2.62
CA LYS A 91 -8.13 -9.76 2.04
C LYS A 91 -7.84 -9.16 0.67
N GLY A 92 -6.64 -9.46 0.16
CA GLY A 92 -6.24 -9.03 -1.17
C GLY A 92 -5.29 -10.00 -1.83
N SER A 93 -5.18 -9.87 -3.16
CA SER A 93 -4.26 -10.60 -4.00
C SER A 93 -3.74 -9.67 -5.07
N ASN A 94 -2.44 -9.71 -5.33
CA ASN A 94 -1.80 -8.91 -6.35
C ASN A 94 -0.96 -9.80 -7.26
N GLY A 95 -0.92 -9.43 -8.53
CA GLY A 95 -0.07 -10.07 -9.53
C GLY A 95 1.00 -9.12 -10.00
N GLY A 96 2.24 -9.61 -10.03
CA GLY A 96 3.33 -8.92 -10.70
C GLY A 96 3.06 -8.74 -12.21
N PRO A 97 3.93 -8.01 -12.91
CA PRO A 97 3.68 -7.58 -14.29
C PRO A 97 3.57 -8.78 -15.24
N ILE A 98 2.38 -8.93 -15.81
CA ILE A 98 2.10 -9.88 -16.89
C ILE A 98 2.61 -9.23 -18.18
N LYS A 99 3.77 -9.69 -18.67
CA LYS A 99 4.35 -9.19 -19.92
C LYS A 99 3.47 -9.59 -21.10
N LEU A 100 3.16 -8.60 -21.92
CA LEU A 100 2.47 -8.77 -23.19
C LEU A 100 3.47 -8.75 -24.34
N LYS A 101 3.21 -9.56 -25.36
CA LYS A 101 3.90 -9.63 -26.65
C LYS A 101 2.96 -9.22 -27.78
N GLY A 102 2.13 -8.21 -27.53
CA GLY A 102 1.16 -7.68 -28.50
C GLY A 102 -0.20 -8.37 -28.48
N GLU A 103 -0.51 -9.15 -27.44
CA GLU A 103 -1.84 -9.74 -27.27
C GLU A 103 -2.89 -8.65 -27.09
N LYS A 104 -4.00 -8.77 -27.83
CA LYS A 104 -5.18 -7.89 -27.69
C LYS A 104 -6.15 -8.37 -26.60
N LYS A 105 -5.88 -9.55 -26.04
CA LYS A 105 -6.74 -10.25 -25.08
C LYS A 105 -5.90 -10.91 -24.01
N LEU A 106 -6.39 -10.91 -22.78
CA LEU A 106 -5.79 -11.63 -21.65
C LEU A 106 -6.88 -12.34 -20.87
N VAL A 107 -6.68 -13.62 -20.58
CA VAL A 107 -7.56 -14.41 -19.70
C VAL A 107 -6.72 -15.05 -18.60
N ARG A 108 -7.11 -14.85 -17.34
CA ARG A 108 -6.41 -15.41 -16.17
C ARG A 108 -7.40 -15.93 -15.14
N ASP A 109 -7.11 -17.13 -14.62
CA ASP A 109 -7.73 -17.64 -13.42
C ASP A 109 -7.00 -17.07 -12.21
N LEU A 110 -7.76 -16.49 -11.28
CA LEU A 110 -7.26 -15.88 -10.05
C LEU A 110 -7.96 -16.53 -8.86
N ASP A 111 -7.20 -17.25 -8.04
CA ASP A 111 -7.72 -17.92 -6.86
C ASP A 111 -7.95 -16.91 -5.72
N LEU A 112 -9.06 -17.06 -5.01
CA LEU A 112 -9.36 -16.30 -3.80
C LEU A 112 -8.93 -17.14 -2.59
N GLY A 113 -7.74 -16.84 -2.07
CA GLY A 113 -7.17 -17.50 -0.92
C GLY A 113 -5.64 -17.51 -0.97
N THR A 114 -5.04 -18.46 -0.28
CA THR A 114 -3.58 -18.58 -0.19
C THR A 114 -3.13 -19.97 -0.63
N CYS A 115 -2.17 -20.01 -1.54
CA CYS A 115 -1.49 -21.24 -1.94
C CYS A 115 -0.10 -21.31 -1.31
N SER A 116 0.23 -22.46 -0.74
CA SER A 116 1.58 -22.78 -0.29
C SER A 116 2.50 -23.11 -1.47
N THR A 117 3.82 -22.98 -1.26
CA THR A 117 4.84 -23.34 -2.27
C THR A 117 4.73 -24.80 -2.75
N GLY A 118 4.16 -25.69 -1.93
CA GLY A 118 3.91 -27.09 -2.28
C GLY A 118 2.62 -27.36 -3.07
N GLY A 119 1.93 -26.31 -3.53
CA GLY A 119 0.74 -26.42 -4.39
C GLY A 119 -0.59 -26.68 -3.65
N LYS A 120 -0.59 -26.75 -2.31
CA LYS A 120 -1.82 -26.83 -1.52
C LYS A 120 -2.39 -25.42 -1.34
N CYS A 121 -3.63 -25.22 -1.79
CA CYS A 121 -4.35 -23.95 -1.65
C CYS A 121 -5.45 -24.05 -0.60
N VAL A 122 -5.58 -23.01 0.22
CA VAL A 122 -6.70 -22.79 1.12
C VAL A 122 -7.51 -21.64 0.55
N TYR A 123 -8.74 -21.96 0.14
CA TYR A 123 -9.64 -21.01 -0.50
C TYR A 123 -10.51 -20.29 0.51
N ASP A 124 -10.74 -19.01 0.25
CA ASP A 124 -11.72 -18.22 0.97
C ASP A 124 -13.12 -18.47 0.42
N THR A 125 -14.13 -18.37 1.30
CA THR A 125 -15.52 -18.65 0.95
C THR A 125 -16.42 -17.47 1.34
N GLY A 126 -17.62 -17.43 0.77
CA GLY A 126 -18.61 -16.38 1.05
C GLY A 126 -18.22 -14.99 0.53
N VAL A 127 -17.34 -14.92 -0.47
CA VAL A 127 -16.99 -13.65 -1.13
C VAL A 127 -18.14 -13.21 -2.03
N THR A 128 -18.59 -11.97 -1.85
CA THR A 128 -19.74 -11.39 -2.56
C THR A 128 -19.36 -10.25 -3.50
N SER A 129 -18.24 -9.56 -3.24
CA SER A 129 -17.76 -8.50 -4.11
C SER A 129 -16.24 -8.41 -4.10
N ILE A 130 -15.69 -7.90 -5.21
CA ILE A 130 -14.27 -7.68 -5.44
C ILE A 130 -14.06 -6.28 -5.99
N ASP A 131 -13.15 -5.52 -5.39
CA ASP A 131 -12.61 -4.31 -5.96
C ASP A 131 -11.35 -4.67 -6.75
N LEU A 132 -11.38 -4.44 -8.07
CA LEU A 132 -10.28 -4.73 -8.98
C LEU A 132 -9.60 -3.43 -9.42
N VAL A 133 -8.29 -3.39 -9.30
CA VAL A 133 -7.41 -2.37 -9.87
C VAL A 133 -6.47 -3.03 -10.87
N LEU A 134 -6.42 -2.49 -12.09
CA LEU A 134 -5.45 -2.90 -13.10
C LEU A 134 -4.55 -1.72 -13.43
N LYS A 135 -3.26 -2.00 -13.58
CA LYS A 135 -2.27 -1.04 -14.06
C LYS A 135 -1.72 -1.50 -15.40
N PHE A 136 -1.98 -0.71 -16.43
CA PHE A 136 -1.50 -0.93 -17.79
C PHE A 136 -0.22 -0.12 -17.98
N ASN A 137 0.89 -0.80 -18.21
CA ASN A 137 2.20 -0.17 -18.39
C ASN A 137 2.53 -0.08 -19.88
N SER A 138 2.89 1.12 -20.34
CA SER A 138 3.41 1.39 -21.68
C SER A 138 4.79 2.05 -21.60
N ALA A 139 5.45 2.25 -22.74
CA ALA A 139 6.69 3.02 -22.80
C ALA A 139 6.50 4.51 -22.45
N GLU A 140 5.30 5.05 -22.64
CA GLU A 140 4.96 6.47 -22.42
C GLU A 140 4.48 6.75 -20.98
N GLY A 141 4.16 5.69 -20.22
CA GLY A 141 3.66 5.78 -18.86
C GLY A 141 2.67 4.68 -18.50
N SER A 142 2.16 4.75 -17.28
CA SER A 142 1.16 3.81 -16.78
C SER A 142 -0.23 4.45 -16.71
N SER A 143 -1.25 3.66 -16.97
CA SER A 143 -2.66 4.04 -16.78
C SER A 143 -3.38 3.01 -15.92
N ILE A 144 -4.49 3.43 -15.30
CA ILE A 144 -5.21 2.63 -14.32
C ILE A 144 -6.64 2.36 -14.78
N PHE A 145 -7.13 1.17 -14.48
CA PHE A 145 -8.55 0.82 -14.50
C PHE A 145 -8.96 0.41 -13.09
N GLN A 146 -10.13 0.86 -12.63
CA GLN A 146 -10.69 0.47 -11.34
C GLN A 146 -12.17 0.17 -11.51
N LYS A 147 -12.62 -0.97 -10.98
CA LYS A 147 -14.04 -1.32 -10.98
C LYS A 147 -14.33 -2.30 -9.85
N LYS A 148 -15.48 -2.11 -9.21
CA LYS A 148 -16.08 -3.07 -8.29
C LYS A 148 -16.95 -4.07 -9.06
N TYR A 149 -16.84 -5.34 -8.71
CA TYR A 149 -17.62 -6.43 -9.25
C TYR A 149 -18.36 -7.15 -8.13
N ASP A 150 -19.63 -7.46 -8.37
CA ASP A 150 -20.39 -8.39 -7.55
C ASP A 150 -20.24 -9.80 -8.13
N LEU A 151 -20.10 -10.82 -7.26
CA LEU A 151 -19.84 -12.22 -7.64
C LEU A 151 -21.10 -13.09 -7.61
#